data_AF-A0A965A7L2-F1
#
_entry.id   AF-A0A965A7L2-F1
#
_cell.length_a   1.000
_cell.length_b   1.000
_cell.length_c   1.000
_cell.angle_alpha   90.00
_cell.angle_beta   90.00
_cell.angle_gamma   90.00
#
_symmetry.space_group_name_H-M   'P 1'
#
loop_
_entity.id
_entity.type
_entity.pdbx_description
1 polymer ?
#
loop_
_entity_poly.entity_id
_entity_poly.type
_entity_poly.pdbx_seq_one_letter_code
_entity_poly.pdbx_strand_id
1 'polypeptide(L)'
;MLPAHGDITQAIQEIEMELMHEPVVKPQKTRSAVKNKVKPEDIQRDASRQEARSKQIQKKSEAEAIYIVNAGLVLLHPYFNYLFDQIRLLDKRQFSNVDSVMKAITLLHYAASGSEVLSEEDCVLNKVLCGYPITDPVLQIQLTPDDKEMVDSMLAAFKSHWSVISTSSHDEVRGNWLVREGRLVETEKNWELYVERKPYDLLMASLPFTLSPVCFSWMKKLMIIHWL
;
A
#
# COMPACT_ATOMS: atom_id res chain seq x y z
N MET A 1 -30.17 32.05 4.10
CA MET A 1 -30.23 31.85 2.64
C MET A 1 -28.91 31.24 2.21
N LEU A 2 -28.90 29.93 1.97
CA LEU A 2 -27.78 29.18 1.40
C LEU A 2 -27.89 29.24 -0.14
N PRO A 3 -26.80 29.39 -0.90
CA PRO A 3 -26.82 29.09 -2.32
C PRO A 3 -26.60 27.59 -2.57
N ALA A 4 -27.19 27.17 -3.69
CA ALA A 4 -27.44 25.81 -4.12
C ALA A 4 -26.18 24.95 -4.34
N HIS A 5 -26.35 23.65 -4.10
CA HIS A 5 -25.49 22.57 -4.56
C HIS A 5 -25.29 22.66 -6.08
N GLY A 6 -24.06 22.96 -6.49
CA GLY A 6 -23.54 22.74 -7.84
C GLY A 6 -22.91 21.35 -7.90
N ASP A 7 -23.30 20.61 -8.93
CA ASP A 7 -23.06 19.20 -9.17
C ASP A 7 -21.56 18.84 -9.31
N ILE A 8 -20.97 18.32 -8.23
CA ILE A 8 -19.55 17.88 -8.16
C ILE A 8 -19.29 16.75 -9.17
N THR A 9 -20.30 15.99 -9.55
CA THR A 9 -20.19 14.90 -10.53
C THR A 9 -19.90 15.44 -11.93
N GLN A 10 -20.40 16.63 -12.26
CA GLN A 10 -20.16 17.28 -13.55
C GLN A 10 -18.73 17.84 -13.65
N ALA A 11 -18.18 18.36 -12.54
CA ALA A 11 -16.81 18.85 -12.48
C ALA A 11 -15.75 17.73 -12.56
N ILE A 12 -16.07 16.53 -12.06
CA ILE A 12 -15.19 15.36 -12.19
C ILE A 12 -15.18 14.84 -13.65
N GLN A 13 -16.32 14.91 -14.34
CA GLN A 13 -16.45 14.46 -15.73
C GLN A 13 -15.74 15.37 -16.74
N GLU A 14 -15.65 16.68 -16.45
CA GLU A 14 -14.90 17.63 -17.28
C GLU A 14 -13.38 17.46 -17.14
N ILE A 15 -12.89 17.15 -15.94
CA ILE A 15 -11.46 16.86 -15.70
C ILE A 15 -11.04 15.54 -16.36
N GLU A 16 -11.90 14.52 -16.38
CA GLU A 16 -11.62 13.24 -17.07
C GLU A 16 -11.55 13.36 -18.61
N MET A 17 -12.28 14.30 -19.22
CA MET A 17 -12.21 14.52 -20.68
C MET A 17 -10.97 15.32 -21.12
N GLU A 18 -10.46 16.20 -20.27
CA GLU A 18 -9.31 17.06 -20.59
C GLU A 18 -7.97 16.29 -20.53
N LEU A 19 -7.89 15.22 -19.72
CA LEU A 19 -6.76 14.29 -19.65
C LEU A 19 -6.68 13.30 -20.83
N MET A 20 -7.67 13.27 -21.73
CA MET A 20 -7.68 12.36 -22.90
C MET A 20 -7.12 12.96 -24.21
N HIS A 21 -6.58 14.19 -24.19
CA HIS A 21 -6.11 14.88 -25.40
C HIS A 21 -4.58 15.02 -25.55
N GLU A 22 -3.77 14.28 -24.82
CA GLU A 22 -2.35 14.19 -25.20
C GLU A 22 -2.19 13.42 -26.53
N PRO A 23 -1.49 13.99 -27.53
CA PRO A 23 -1.40 13.37 -28.84
C PRO A 23 -0.55 12.09 -28.77
N VAL A 24 -1.19 10.98 -29.14
CA VAL A 24 -0.53 9.70 -29.44
C VAL A 24 0.54 9.93 -30.52
N VAL A 25 1.80 9.87 -30.12
CA VAL A 25 2.95 9.88 -31.04
C VAL A 25 2.89 8.61 -31.89
N LYS A 26 2.56 8.77 -33.19
CA LYS A 26 2.55 7.68 -34.17
C LYS A 26 3.97 7.10 -34.32
N PRO A 27 4.16 5.77 -34.36
CA PRO A 27 5.46 5.20 -34.62
C PRO A 27 5.88 5.48 -36.07
N GLN A 28 6.87 6.36 -36.23
CA GLN A 28 7.55 6.60 -37.50
C GLN A 28 8.43 5.40 -37.86
N LYS A 29 8.29 4.93 -39.10
CA LYS A 29 9.15 3.91 -39.70
C LYS A 29 10.58 4.44 -39.81
N THR A 30 11.48 4.02 -38.92
CA THR A 30 12.91 4.14 -39.13
C THR A 30 13.46 2.81 -39.68
N ARG A 31 13.61 2.76 -41.00
CA ARG A 31 14.56 1.87 -41.66
C ARG A 31 15.96 2.37 -41.32
N SER A 32 16.70 1.64 -40.49
CA SER A 32 18.17 1.62 -40.50
C SER A 32 18.64 0.34 -39.82
N ALA A 33 19.17 -0.57 -40.64
CA ALA A 33 19.69 -1.85 -40.21
C ALA A 33 21.02 -1.64 -39.47
N VAL A 34 21.03 -1.87 -38.16
CA VAL A 34 22.26 -2.21 -37.42
C VAL A 34 22.19 -3.71 -37.13
N LYS A 35 22.81 -4.51 -38.00
CA LYS A 35 23.02 -5.95 -37.76
C LYS A 35 24.14 -6.12 -36.73
N ASN A 36 23.85 -5.94 -35.45
CA ASN A 36 24.68 -6.53 -34.40
C ASN A 36 24.21 -7.96 -34.17
N LYS A 37 24.98 -8.94 -34.67
CA LYS A 37 24.82 -10.35 -34.33
C LYS A 37 25.23 -10.54 -32.87
N VAL A 38 24.26 -10.48 -31.96
CA VAL A 38 24.45 -10.97 -30.58
C VAL A 38 24.56 -12.48 -30.67
N LYS A 39 25.68 -13.05 -30.19
CA LYS A 39 25.89 -14.50 -30.21
C LYS A 39 24.96 -15.16 -29.16
N PRO A 40 24.34 -16.32 -29.44
CA PRO A 40 23.44 -17.00 -28.50
C PRO A 40 24.05 -17.26 -27.12
N GLU A 41 25.37 -17.45 -27.08
CA GLU A 41 26.15 -17.70 -25.86
C GLU A 41 26.23 -16.49 -24.92
N ASP A 42 26.15 -15.26 -25.45
CA ASP A 42 26.20 -14.03 -24.63
C ASP A 42 24.85 -13.75 -23.95
N ILE A 43 23.73 -14.12 -24.59
CA ILE A 43 22.37 -14.03 -24.03
C ILE A 43 22.18 -15.01 -22.86
N GLN A 44 22.70 -16.23 -23.00
CA GLN A 44 22.66 -17.24 -21.93
C GLN A 44 23.55 -16.88 -20.74
N ARG A 45 24.68 -16.21 -20.97
CA ARG A 45 25.58 -15.73 -19.90
C ARG A 45 25.01 -14.57 -19.09
N ASP A 46 24.28 -13.66 -19.73
CA ASP A 46 23.67 -12.51 -19.04
C ASP A 46 22.45 -12.91 -18.21
N ALA A 47 21.60 -13.80 -18.74
CA ALA A 47 20.46 -14.37 -18.02
C ALA A 47 20.89 -15.16 -16.76
N SER A 48 21.94 -15.98 -16.89
CA SER A 48 22.49 -16.75 -15.75
C SER A 48 23.20 -15.88 -14.72
N ARG A 49 23.82 -14.75 -15.12
CA ARG A 49 24.37 -13.73 -14.20
C ARG A 49 23.27 -12.95 -13.48
N GLN A 50 22.20 -12.58 -14.18
CA GLN A 50 21.03 -11.94 -13.58
C GLN A 50 20.35 -12.88 -12.59
N GLU A 51 20.12 -14.15 -12.93
CA GLU A 51 19.55 -15.14 -12.02
C GLU A 51 20.43 -15.40 -10.78
N ALA A 52 21.75 -15.51 -10.95
CA ALA A 52 22.68 -15.68 -9.82
C ALA A 52 22.69 -14.47 -8.89
N ARG A 53 22.64 -13.25 -9.45
CA ARG A 53 22.55 -11.99 -8.69
C ARG A 53 21.20 -11.85 -7.99
N SER A 54 20.11 -12.23 -8.66
CA SER A 54 18.75 -12.25 -8.10
C SER A 54 18.67 -13.22 -6.93
N LYS A 55 19.21 -14.44 -7.08
CA LYS A 55 19.30 -15.44 -6.02
C LYS A 55 20.18 -15.00 -4.85
N GLN A 56 21.29 -14.30 -5.11
CA GLN A 56 22.14 -13.73 -4.04
C GLN A 56 21.45 -12.59 -3.28
N ILE A 57 20.74 -11.70 -3.97
CA ILE A 57 19.94 -10.64 -3.33
C ILE A 57 18.79 -11.25 -2.53
N GLN A 58 18.09 -12.24 -3.08
CA GLN A 58 17.05 -12.99 -2.37
C GLN A 58 17.58 -13.64 -1.09
N LYS A 59 18.71 -14.33 -1.17
CA LYS A 59 19.33 -15.03 -0.02
C LYS A 59 19.85 -14.08 1.06
N LYS A 60 20.30 -12.87 0.67
CA LYS A 60 20.65 -11.81 1.65
C LYS A 60 19.38 -11.19 2.25
N SER A 61 18.33 -10.98 1.44
CA SER A 61 17.03 -10.45 1.91
C SER A 61 16.34 -11.37 2.91
N GLU A 62 16.55 -12.69 2.82
CA GLU A 62 15.95 -13.67 3.74
C GLU A 62 16.56 -13.62 5.15
N ALA A 63 17.83 -13.25 5.30
CA ALA A 63 18.49 -13.14 6.59
C ALA A 63 18.11 -11.87 7.37
N GLU A 64 17.61 -10.85 6.67
CA GLU A 64 17.20 -9.53 7.22
C GLU A 64 15.67 -9.32 7.14
N ALA A 65 14.92 -10.36 6.77
CA ALA A 65 13.47 -10.29 6.63
C ALA A 65 12.77 -10.31 7.99
N ILE A 66 11.82 -9.40 8.17
CA ILE A 66 10.91 -9.38 9.32
C ILE A 66 9.59 -10.00 8.89
N TYR A 67 9.20 -11.10 9.53
CA TYR A 67 7.92 -11.75 9.25
C TYR A 67 6.80 -11.04 10.02
N ILE A 68 5.68 -10.82 9.35
CA ILE A 68 4.50 -10.12 9.87
C ILE A 68 3.23 -10.88 9.50
N VAL A 69 2.16 -10.67 10.26
CA VAL A 69 0.88 -11.37 10.10
C VAL A 69 -0.24 -10.49 9.55
N ASN A 70 0.01 -9.20 9.32
CA ASN A 70 -0.97 -8.23 8.83
C ASN A 70 -0.53 -7.56 7.52
N ALA A 71 0.24 -8.28 6.69
CA ALA A 71 0.80 -7.77 5.44
C ALA A 71 -0.28 -7.20 4.48
N GLY A 72 -1.50 -7.72 4.56
CA GLY A 72 -2.64 -7.28 3.77
C GLY A 72 -3.18 -5.89 4.12
N LEU A 73 -2.79 -5.32 5.26
CA LEU A 73 -3.16 -3.96 5.67
C LEU A 73 -2.85 -2.91 4.59
N VAL A 74 -1.82 -3.15 3.77
CA VAL A 74 -1.46 -2.27 2.64
C VAL A 74 -2.56 -2.08 1.60
N LEU A 75 -3.57 -2.95 1.56
CA LEU A 75 -4.75 -2.74 0.70
C LEU A 75 -5.53 -1.48 1.08
N LEU A 76 -5.43 -1.03 2.33
CA LEU A 76 -6.11 0.16 2.82
C LEU A 76 -5.32 1.46 2.60
N HIS A 77 -4.11 1.38 2.02
CA HIS A 77 -3.24 2.54 1.85
C HIS A 77 -3.87 3.75 1.12
N PRO A 78 -4.80 3.61 0.14
CA PRO A 78 -5.38 4.77 -0.53
C PRO A 78 -6.18 5.67 0.42
N TYR A 79 -6.63 5.11 1.55
CA TYR A 79 -7.53 5.78 2.49
C TYR A 79 -6.79 6.42 3.67
N PHE A 80 -5.52 6.11 3.92
CA PHE A 80 -4.81 6.55 5.13
C PHE A 80 -4.64 8.07 5.22
N ASN A 81 -4.38 8.75 4.11
CA ASN A 81 -4.33 10.23 4.10
C ASN A 81 -5.66 10.83 4.57
N TYR A 82 -6.77 10.34 4.03
CA TYR A 82 -8.09 10.83 4.39
C TYR A 82 -8.42 10.50 5.84
N LEU A 83 -8.21 9.25 6.27
CA LEU A 83 -8.41 8.82 7.65
C LEU A 83 -7.69 9.76 8.62
N PHE A 84 -6.37 9.91 8.48
CA PHE A 84 -5.56 10.68 9.43
C PHE A 84 -5.86 12.18 9.40
N ASP A 85 -6.27 12.73 8.24
CA ASP A 85 -6.73 14.11 8.13
C ASP A 85 -8.07 14.34 8.85
N GLN A 86 -9.04 13.46 8.66
CA GLN A 86 -10.38 13.60 9.27
C GLN A 86 -10.35 13.60 10.80
N ILE A 87 -9.50 12.77 11.39
CA ILE A 87 -9.29 12.73 12.85
C ILE A 87 -8.17 13.67 13.32
N ARG A 88 -7.71 14.59 12.47
CA ARG A 88 -6.78 15.70 12.78
C ARG A 88 -5.43 15.26 13.34
N LEU A 89 -4.90 14.13 12.86
CA LEU A 89 -3.55 13.68 13.20
C LEU A 89 -2.48 14.42 12.41
N LEU A 90 -2.86 15.03 11.28
CA LEU A 90 -1.95 15.68 10.35
C LEU A 90 -2.02 17.21 10.45
N ASP A 91 -0.85 17.86 10.36
CA ASP A 91 -0.70 19.28 10.02
C ASP A 91 0.18 19.38 8.76
N LYS A 92 -0.28 20.10 7.74
CA LYS A 92 0.43 20.25 6.44
C LYS A 92 0.94 18.92 5.86
N ARG A 93 0.13 17.85 5.95
CA ARG A 93 0.45 16.48 5.51
C ARG A 93 1.61 15.81 6.26
N GLN A 94 1.89 16.22 7.49
CA GLN A 94 2.84 15.57 8.40
C GLN A 94 2.13 15.27 9.71
N PHE A 95 2.54 14.23 10.45
CA PHE A 95 2.00 14.00 11.79
C PHE A 95 2.30 15.19 12.70
N SER A 96 1.28 15.67 13.40
CA SER A 96 1.38 16.90 14.19
C SER A 96 2.26 16.74 15.44
N ASN A 97 2.34 15.53 15.99
CA ASN A 97 3.14 15.18 17.17
C ASN A 97 3.29 13.65 17.29
N VAL A 98 4.06 13.19 18.27
CA VAL A 98 4.30 11.76 18.52
C VAL A 98 3.02 11.02 18.90
N ASP A 99 2.13 11.63 19.70
CA ASP A 99 0.84 11.02 20.06
C ASP A 99 -0.04 10.76 18.84
N SER A 100 0.04 11.63 17.82
CA SER A 100 -0.64 11.44 16.53
C SER A 100 -0.10 10.24 15.77
N VAL A 101 1.22 10.03 15.80
CA VAL A 101 1.84 8.83 15.21
C VAL A 101 1.40 7.57 15.95
N MET A 102 1.42 7.59 17.29
CA MET A 102 0.98 6.45 18.11
C MET A 102 -0.49 6.12 17.87
N LYS A 103 -1.35 7.14 17.84
CA LYS A 103 -2.78 6.97 17.52
C LYS A 103 -2.98 6.43 16.11
N ALA A 104 -2.23 6.90 15.11
CA ALA A 104 -2.26 6.34 13.76
C ALA A 104 -1.89 4.85 13.75
N ILE A 105 -0.83 4.45 14.46
CA ILE A 105 -0.41 3.05 14.57
C ILE A 105 -1.51 2.20 15.22
N THR A 106 -2.15 2.68 16.29
CA THR A 106 -3.28 2.02 16.96
C THR A 106 -4.49 1.88 16.01
N LEU A 107 -4.83 2.92 15.24
CA LEU A 107 -5.92 2.88 14.26
C LEU A 107 -5.67 1.87 13.15
N LEU A 108 -4.44 1.82 12.63
CA LEU A 108 -4.05 0.83 11.63
C LEU A 108 -4.11 -0.60 12.19
N HIS A 109 -3.71 -0.79 13.44
CA HIS A 109 -3.86 -2.07 14.12
C HIS A 109 -5.34 -2.46 14.21
N TYR A 110 -6.21 -1.57 14.71
CA TYR A 110 -7.65 -1.81 14.80
C TYR A 110 -8.29 -2.06 13.43
N ALA A 111 -7.84 -1.37 12.38
CA ALA A 111 -8.32 -1.60 11.01
C ALA A 111 -8.04 -3.05 10.56
N ALA A 112 -6.83 -3.56 10.84
CA ALA A 112 -6.43 -4.91 10.45
C ALA A 112 -7.04 -6.01 11.32
N SER A 113 -7.08 -5.84 12.64
CA SER A 113 -7.42 -6.91 13.59
C SER A 113 -8.82 -6.80 14.21
N GLY A 114 -9.42 -5.60 14.22
CA GLY A 114 -10.60 -5.29 15.03
C GLY A 114 -10.32 -5.23 16.54
N SER A 115 -9.07 -5.40 16.95
CA SER A 115 -8.61 -5.37 18.35
C SER A 115 -7.98 -4.03 18.69
N GLU A 116 -8.09 -3.62 19.95
CA GLU A 116 -7.34 -2.49 20.51
C GLU A 116 -6.08 -2.94 21.26
N VAL A 117 -5.86 -4.25 21.39
CA VAL A 117 -4.70 -4.81 22.10
C VAL A 117 -3.51 -4.85 21.14
N LEU A 118 -2.56 -3.94 21.34
CA LEU A 118 -1.35 -3.90 20.52
C LEU A 118 -0.32 -4.92 21.02
N SER A 119 0.31 -5.61 20.07
CA SER A 119 1.59 -6.27 20.26
C SER A 119 2.65 -5.57 19.39
N GLU A 120 3.89 -5.55 19.85
CA GLU A 120 5.00 -4.95 19.09
C GLU A 120 5.21 -5.65 17.74
N GLU A 121 5.01 -6.96 17.71
CA GLU A 121 5.14 -7.81 16.52
C GLU A 121 4.08 -7.47 15.46
N ASP A 122 2.83 -7.27 15.87
CA ASP A 122 1.72 -6.92 14.95
C ASP A 122 1.83 -5.47 14.44
N CYS A 123 2.61 -4.62 15.09
CA CYS A 123 2.73 -3.21 14.76
C CYS A 123 3.86 -2.89 13.78
N VAL A 124 4.72 -3.85 13.43
CA VAL A 124 5.89 -3.60 12.58
C VAL A 124 5.50 -2.89 11.27
N LEU A 125 4.52 -3.42 10.53
CA LEU A 125 4.06 -2.80 9.28
C LEU A 125 3.42 -1.42 9.54
N ASN A 126 2.65 -1.30 10.61
CA ASN A 126 1.96 -0.07 10.98
C ASN A 126 2.96 1.06 11.24
N LYS A 127 4.04 0.77 11.97
CA LYS A 127 5.15 1.71 12.22
C LYS A 127 5.74 2.19 10.89
N VAL A 128 6.03 1.28 9.96
CA VAL A 128 6.59 1.64 8.65
C VAL A 128 5.64 2.54 7.84
N LEU A 129 4.35 2.20 7.78
CA LEU A 129 3.34 3.00 7.08
C LEU A 129 3.14 4.40 7.71
N CYS A 130 3.32 4.51 9.02
CA CYS A 130 3.30 5.78 9.75
C CYS A 130 4.66 6.51 9.77
N GLY A 131 5.71 5.97 9.13
CA GLY A 131 7.05 6.57 9.12
C GLY A 131 7.77 6.52 10.47
N TYR A 132 7.33 5.67 11.40
CA TYR A 132 7.90 5.48 12.73
C TYR A 132 9.00 4.40 12.73
N PRO A 133 10.10 4.57 13.47
CA PRO A 133 11.16 3.55 13.55
C PRO A 133 10.64 2.24 14.12
N ILE A 134 10.96 1.11 13.45
CA ILE A 134 10.49 -0.21 13.90
C ILE A 134 11.07 -0.63 15.25
N THR A 135 12.26 -0.12 15.59
CA THR A 135 12.99 -0.38 16.83
C THR A 135 12.44 0.36 18.03
N ASP A 136 11.67 1.42 17.79
CA ASP A 136 11.17 2.27 18.86
C ASP A 136 9.85 1.69 19.40
N PRO A 137 9.62 1.73 20.72
CA PRO A 137 8.43 1.13 21.32
C PRO A 137 7.15 1.85 20.90
N VAL A 138 6.07 1.11 20.76
CA VAL A 138 4.74 1.68 20.53
C VAL A 138 3.99 1.79 21.83
N LEU A 139 3.49 2.99 22.09
CA LEU A 139 2.61 3.27 23.22
C LEU A 139 1.16 3.16 22.74
N GLN A 140 0.40 2.29 23.38
CA GLN A 140 -1.01 2.15 23.08
C GLN A 140 -1.77 3.43 23.47
N ILE A 141 -2.42 4.04 22.48
CA ILE A 141 -3.39 5.11 22.69
C ILE A 141 -4.77 4.50 22.71
N GLN A 142 -5.60 4.90 23.67
CA GLN A 142 -6.97 4.42 23.75
C GLN A 142 -7.82 5.06 22.65
N LEU A 143 -8.51 4.24 21.85
CA LEU A 143 -9.36 4.75 20.77
C LEU A 143 -10.72 5.16 21.32
N THR A 144 -11.20 6.33 20.90
CA THR A 144 -12.57 6.74 21.20
C THR A 144 -13.58 5.95 20.35
N PRO A 145 -14.88 5.98 20.69
CA PRO A 145 -15.91 5.44 19.80
C PRO A 145 -15.87 6.05 18.39
N ASP A 146 -15.70 7.37 18.29
CA ASP A 146 -15.65 8.10 17.01
C ASP A 146 -14.43 7.68 16.16
N ASP A 147 -13.29 7.43 16.81
CA ASP A 147 -12.08 6.92 16.14
C ASP A 147 -12.36 5.58 15.45
N LYS A 148 -13.05 4.67 16.17
CA LYS A 148 -13.40 3.35 15.67
C LYS A 148 -14.45 3.43 14.56
N GLU A 149 -15.45 4.29 14.71
CA GLU A 149 -16.46 4.54 13.68
C GLU A 149 -15.83 5.08 12.38
N MET A 150 -14.81 5.93 12.48
CA MET A 150 -14.08 6.43 11.31
C MET A 150 -13.33 5.29 10.59
N VAL A 151 -12.69 4.38 11.34
CA VAL A 151 -12.02 3.19 10.75
C VAL A 151 -13.04 2.23 10.12
N ASP A 152 -14.15 1.97 10.79
CA ASP A 152 -15.21 1.10 10.25
C ASP A 152 -15.87 1.71 9.01
N SER A 153 -16.03 3.04 8.97
CA SER A 153 -16.49 3.77 7.78
C SER A 153 -15.50 3.67 6.62
N MET A 154 -14.19 3.74 6.90
CA MET A 154 -13.14 3.51 5.90
C MET A 154 -13.21 2.08 5.33
N LEU A 155 -13.39 1.06 6.19
CA LEU A 155 -13.54 -0.32 5.75
C LEU A 155 -14.80 -0.51 4.88
N ALA A 156 -15.91 0.14 5.23
CA ALA A 156 -17.12 0.14 4.42
C ALA A 156 -16.89 0.77 3.03
N ALA A 157 -16.15 1.89 2.96
CA ALA A 157 -15.78 2.52 1.69
C ALA A 157 -14.85 1.63 0.85
N PHE A 158 -13.85 1.01 1.47
CA PHE A 158 -12.95 0.04 0.81
C PHE A 158 -13.74 -1.12 0.17
N LYS A 159 -14.65 -1.73 0.93
CA LYS A 159 -15.54 -2.78 0.44
C LYS A 159 -16.43 -2.33 -0.71
N SER A 160 -17.00 -1.13 -0.61
CA SER A 160 -17.87 -0.58 -1.64
C SER A 160 -17.13 -0.39 -2.97
N HIS A 161 -15.89 0.10 -2.91
CA HIS A 161 -15.08 0.32 -4.10
C HIS A 161 -14.56 -0.99 -4.71
N TRP A 162 -14.30 -2.02 -3.90
CA TRP A 162 -13.95 -3.35 -4.37
C TRP A 162 -15.17 -4.26 -4.42
N SER A 163 -16.01 -4.05 -5.44
CA SER A 163 -17.35 -4.65 -5.59
C SER A 163 -17.42 -6.16 -5.31
N VAL A 164 -16.37 -6.91 -5.65
CA VAL A 164 -16.25 -8.35 -5.41
C VAL A 164 -16.40 -8.75 -3.94
N ILE A 165 -15.97 -7.89 -3.02
CA ILE A 165 -16.02 -8.13 -1.56
C ILE A 165 -17.04 -7.23 -0.85
N SER A 166 -17.88 -6.52 -1.61
CA SER A 166 -18.81 -5.52 -1.08
C SER A 166 -19.82 -6.08 -0.08
N THR A 167 -20.22 -7.34 -0.25
CA THR A 167 -21.16 -8.04 0.63
C THR A 167 -20.51 -8.67 1.87
N SER A 168 -19.18 -8.71 1.95
CA SER A 168 -18.48 -9.32 3.08
C SER A 168 -18.61 -8.48 4.35
N SER A 169 -18.61 -9.09 5.54
CA SER A 169 -18.52 -8.36 6.80
C SER A 169 -17.13 -7.72 6.98
N HIS A 170 -16.97 -6.79 7.94
CA HIS A 170 -15.63 -6.24 8.24
C HIS A 170 -14.67 -7.35 8.70
N ASP A 171 -15.15 -8.31 9.49
CA ASP A 171 -14.32 -9.40 9.99
C ASP A 171 -13.93 -10.39 8.89
N GLU A 172 -14.81 -10.63 7.92
CA GLU A 172 -14.46 -11.40 6.72
C GLU A 172 -13.38 -10.70 5.88
N VAL A 173 -13.46 -9.37 5.76
CA VAL A 173 -12.41 -8.59 5.08
C VAL A 173 -11.10 -8.67 5.84
N ARG A 174 -11.13 -8.47 7.16
CA ARG A 174 -9.96 -8.60 8.03
C ARG A 174 -9.31 -9.97 7.87
N GLY A 175 -10.05 -11.06 8.05
CA GLY A 175 -9.51 -12.42 8.01
C GLY A 175 -9.05 -12.89 6.61
N ASN A 176 -9.74 -12.48 5.55
CA ASN A 176 -9.39 -12.93 4.19
C ASN A 176 -8.30 -12.07 3.54
N TRP A 177 -8.31 -10.76 3.81
CA TRP A 177 -7.50 -9.81 3.05
C TRP A 177 -6.45 -9.07 3.87
N LEU A 178 -6.71 -8.72 5.13
CA LEU A 178 -5.82 -7.85 5.90
C LEU A 178 -4.86 -8.64 6.81
N VAL A 179 -5.38 -9.61 7.56
CA VAL A 179 -4.62 -10.54 8.41
C VAL A 179 -4.05 -11.61 7.51
N ARG A 180 -2.81 -11.37 7.11
CA ARG A 180 -2.11 -12.14 6.11
C ARG A 180 -0.62 -12.15 6.37
N GLU A 181 -0.05 -13.33 6.29
CA GLU A 181 1.38 -13.47 6.43
C GLU A 181 2.11 -12.76 5.31
N GLY A 182 3.27 -12.24 5.65
CA GLY A 182 4.18 -11.64 4.71
C GLY A 182 5.53 -11.43 5.36
N ARG A 183 6.46 -10.93 4.57
CA ARG A 183 7.78 -10.54 5.04
C ARG A 183 8.13 -9.15 4.54
N LEU A 184 8.74 -8.39 5.42
CA LEU A 184 9.18 -7.04 5.18
C LEU A 184 10.71 -7.01 5.17
N VAL A 185 11.29 -6.40 4.15
CA VAL A 185 12.74 -6.24 4.00
C VAL A 185 13.04 -4.76 3.89
N GLU A 186 13.92 -4.26 4.75
CA GLU A 186 14.45 -2.91 4.61
C GLU A 186 15.67 -2.92 3.70
N THR A 187 15.66 -2.12 2.64
CA THR A 187 16.85 -1.85 1.84
C THR A 187 17.38 -0.44 2.12
N GLU A 188 18.54 -0.09 1.57
CA GLU A 188 19.04 1.29 1.65
C GLU A 188 18.05 2.32 1.04
N LYS A 189 17.27 1.91 0.03
CA LYS A 189 16.44 2.81 -0.78
C LYS A 189 14.96 2.79 -0.41
N ASN A 190 14.43 1.63 -0.05
CA ASN A 190 13.00 1.40 0.11
C ASN A 190 12.71 0.28 1.12
N TRP A 191 11.45 0.13 1.47
CA TRP A 191 10.90 -1.08 2.05
C TRP A 191 10.38 -1.98 0.94
N GLU A 192 10.61 -3.28 1.04
CA GLU A 192 9.99 -4.29 0.18
C GLU A 192 9.07 -5.17 1.04
N LEU A 193 7.77 -5.15 0.74
CA LEU A 193 6.78 -5.99 1.38
C LEU A 193 6.42 -7.14 0.43
N TYR A 194 6.60 -8.36 0.87
CA TYR A 194 6.18 -9.57 0.16
C TYR A 194 4.97 -10.17 0.89
N VAL A 195 3.82 -10.17 0.23
CA VAL A 195 2.57 -10.69 0.80
C VAL A 195 2.37 -12.13 0.36
N GLU A 196 2.03 -13.03 1.29
CA GLU A 196 1.80 -14.44 0.99
C GLU A 196 0.57 -14.63 0.10
N ARG A 197 0.69 -15.48 -0.92
CA ARG A 197 -0.40 -15.80 -1.85
C ARG A 197 -1.41 -16.79 -1.29
N LYS A 198 -2.67 -16.61 -1.63
CA LYS A 198 -3.79 -17.53 -1.33
C LYS A 198 -4.63 -17.75 -2.59
N PRO A 199 -5.40 -18.85 -2.67
CA PRO A 199 -6.12 -19.23 -3.90
C PRO A 199 -7.09 -18.17 -4.43
N TYR A 200 -7.67 -17.34 -3.55
CA TYR A 200 -8.64 -16.30 -3.91
C TYR A 200 -8.01 -14.98 -4.37
N ASP A 201 -6.68 -14.86 -4.43
CA ASP A 201 -6.00 -13.64 -4.88
C ASP A 201 -6.22 -13.32 -6.36
N LEU A 202 -6.83 -14.23 -7.13
CA LEU A 202 -7.34 -13.93 -8.47
C LEU A 202 -8.24 -12.68 -8.47
N LEU A 203 -8.94 -12.42 -7.36
CA LEU A 203 -9.82 -11.26 -7.22
C LEU A 203 -9.05 -9.93 -7.12
N MET A 204 -7.75 -9.95 -6.84
CA MET A 204 -6.94 -8.74 -6.81
C MET A 204 -6.78 -8.08 -8.18
N ALA A 205 -6.96 -8.84 -9.26
CA ALA A 205 -6.98 -8.31 -10.61
C ALA A 205 -8.11 -7.27 -10.81
N SER A 206 -9.12 -7.25 -9.94
CA SER A 206 -10.22 -6.28 -9.98
C SER A 206 -10.06 -5.13 -8.97
N LEU A 207 -8.89 -4.93 -8.38
CA LEU A 207 -8.67 -3.78 -7.49
C LEU A 207 -8.84 -2.47 -8.27
N PRO A 208 -9.59 -1.49 -7.73
CA PRO A 208 -9.88 -0.24 -8.43
C PRO A 208 -8.72 0.78 -8.36
N PHE A 209 -7.58 0.41 -7.80
CA PHE A 209 -6.42 1.29 -7.61
C PHE A 209 -5.10 0.54 -7.80
N THR A 210 -4.04 1.30 -7.97
CA THR A 210 -2.67 0.76 -8.03
C THR A 210 -2.20 0.39 -6.64
N LEU A 211 -1.81 -0.87 -6.43
CA LEU A 211 -1.37 -1.36 -5.13
C LEU A 211 0.04 -0.88 -4.75
N SER A 212 0.93 -0.73 -5.73
CA SER A 212 2.37 -0.50 -5.52
C SER A 212 2.89 0.50 -6.54
N PRO A 213 3.76 1.46 -6.15
CA PRO A 213 4.36 1.67 -4.83
C PRO A 213 3.47 2.46 -3.86
N VAL A 214 3.77 2.38 -2.57
CA VAL A 214 3.15 3.21 -1.51
C VAL A 214 4.17 4.19 -0.95
N CYS A 215 3.80 5.47 -0.90
CA CYS A 215 4.63 6.50 -0.29
C CYS A 215 3.73 7.62 0.26
N PHE A 216 3.82 7.88 1.56
CA PHE A 216 3.18 9.04 2.19
C PHE A 216 4.20 10.15 2.43
N SER A 217 3.74 11.38 2.59
CA SER A 217 4.60 12.54 2.84
C SER A 217 5.40 12.44 4.13
N TRP A 218 4.94 11.66 5.12
CA TRP A 218 5.63 11.41 6.40
C TRP A 218 6.56 10.19 6.37
N MET A 219 6.58 9.41 5.28
CA MET A 219 7.47 8.24 5.17
C MET A 219 8.87 8.66 4.73
N LYS A 220 9.90 8.06 5.35
CA LYS A 220 11.31 8.28 4.96
C LYS A 220 11.71 7.51 3.70
N LYS A 221 11.09 6.35 3.48
CA LYS A 221 11.36 5.41 2.40
C LYS A 221 10.03 4.98 1.82
N LEU A 222 9.91 4.92 0.49
CA LEU A 222 8.74 4.31 -0.15
C LEU A 222 8.68 2.81 0.15
N MET A 223 7.51 2.22 -0.01
CA MET A 223 7.29 0.78 0.07
C MET A 223 6.95 0.23 -1.31
N ILE A 224 7.71 -0.76 -1.75
CA ILE A 224 7.38 -1.60 -2.90
C ILE A 224 6.62 -2.82 -2.37
N ILE A 225 5.43 -3.03 -2.88
CA ILE A 225 4.61 -4.18 -2.53
C ILE A 225 4.71 -5.22 -3.64
N HIS A 226 5.08 -6.43 -3.25
CA HIS A 226 5.12 -7.64 -4.05
C HIS A 226 3.97 -8.55 -3.59
N TRP A 227 2.90 -8.56 -4.38
CA TRP A 227 1.78 -9.47 -4.19
C TRP A 227 1.76 -10.43 -5.38
N LEU A 228 2.32 -11.62 -5.21
CA LEU A 228 2.59 -12.58 -6.29
C LEU A 228 2.06 -13.97 -5.98
#